data_AF-X1VHX0-F1
#
_entry.id   AF-X1VHX0-F1
#
_cell.length_a   1.000
_cell.length_b   1.000
_cell.length_c   1.000
_cell.angle_alpha   90.00
_cell.angle_beta   90.00
_cell.angle_gamma   90.00
#
_symmetry.space_group_name_H-M   'P 1'
#
loop_
_entity.id
_entity.type
_entity.pdbx_description
1 polymer ?
#
loop_
_entity_poly.entity_id
_entity_poly.type
_entity_poly.pdbx_seq_one_letter_code
_entity_poly.pdbx_strand_id
1 'polypeptide(L)'
;DREIQGMCIMKILDLRRNKRGSTTYGPKNKLMVYVPSGIGVDIFSTDEECWPVALVVRTGGKQTNIRICMAAQERGYQFHAYGSGFSTPHGEIVCHSEREVFETVGLPYQRPEERG
;
A
#
# COMPACT_ATOMS: atom_id res chain seq x y z
N ASP A 1 -1.47 9.57 -13.71
CA ASP A 1 -2.86 9.75 -14.21
C ASP A 1 -3.02 9.74 -15.72
N ARG A 2 -2.28 10.54 -16.50
CA ARG A 2 -2.45 10.61 -17.97
C ARG A 2 -2.36 9.25 -18.67
N GLU A 3 -1.40 8.41 -18.29
CA GLU A 3 -1.20 7.09 -18.91
C GLU A 3 -2.38 6.14 -18.66
N ILE A 4 -2.89 6.09 -17.42
CA ILE A 4 -4.05 5.28 -17.05
C ILE A 4 -5.28 5.74 -17.83
N GLN A 5 -5.50 7.07 -17.95
CA GLN A 5 -6.58 7.61 -18.77
C GLN A 5 -6.44 7.22 -20.25
N GLY A 6 -5.22 7.24 -20.79
CA GLY A 6 -4.92 6.72 -22.12
C GLY A 6 -5.32 5.25 -22.28
N MET A 7 -5.00 4.41 -21.30
CA MET A 7 -5.42 3.00 -21.29
C MET A 7 -6.94 2.83 -21.24
N CYS A 8 -7.67 3.73 -20.57
CA CYS A 8 -9.14 3.74 -20.61
C CYS A 8 -9.68 4.06 -22.01
N ILE A 9 -9.11 5.07 -22.67
CA ILE A 9 -9.50 5.47 -24.03
C ILE A 9 -9.27 4.31 -25.01
N MET A 10 -8.13 3.62 -24.86
CA MET A 10 -7.78 2.43 -25.66
C MET A 10 -8.55 1.16 -25.28
N LYS A 11 -9.49 1.22 -24.33
CA LYS A 11 -10.27 0.07 -23.83
C LYS A 11 -9.40 -1.08 -23.31
N ILE A 12 -8.25 -0.74 -22.72
CA ILE A 12 -7.38 -1.67 -22.01
C ILE A 12 -7.83 -1.78 -20.55
N LEU A 13 -8.14 -0.65 -19.92
CA LEU A 13 -8.66 -0.58 -18.55
C LEU A 13 -10.06 0.05 -18.52
N ASP A 14 -10.86 -0.32 -17.54
CA ASP A 14 -12.11 0.39 -17.20
C ASP A 14 -12.30 0.45 -15.68
N LEU A 15 -13.21 1.30 -15.21
CA LEU A 15 -13.55 1.42 -13.80
C LEU A 15 -14.22 0.14 -13.29
N ARG A 16 -13.71 -0.40 -12.18
CA ARG A 16 -14.35 -1.54 -11.51
C ARG A 16 -15.45 -1.05 -10.58
N ARG A 17 -16.68 -1.51 -10.81
CA ARG A 17 -17.81 -1.28 -9.90
C ARG A 17 -17.71 -2.24 -8.71
N ASN A 18 -17.95 -1.72 -7.51
CA ASN A 18 -18.09 -2.55 -6.31
C ASN A 18 -19.52 -3.13 -6.21
N LYS A 19 -19.79 -3.90 -5.14
CA LYS A 19 -21.10 -4.51 -4.88
C LYS A 19 -22.28 -3.52 -4.80
N ARG A 20 -22.01 -2.23 -4.53
CA ARG A 20 -23.02 -1.15 -4.47
C ARG A 20 -23.12 -0.38 -5.80
N GLY A 21 -22.40 -0.80 -6.83
CA GLY A 21 -22.37 -0.15 -8.14
C GLY A 21 -21.46 1.08 -8.23
N SER A 22 -20.83 1.51 -7.14
CA SER A 22 -19.93 2.66 -7.15
C SER A 22 -18.50 2.29 -7.56
N THR A 23 -17.75 3.28 -8.04
CA THR A 23 -16.37 3.12 -8.54
C THR A 23 -15.39 3.89 -7.66
N THR A 24 -14.10 3.53 -7.73
CA THR A 24 -13.04 4.25 -7.01
C THR A 24 -11.94 4.65 -7.99
N TYR A 25 -11.79 5.95 -8.18
CA TYR A 25 -10.72 6.54 -8.98
C TYR A 25 -10.18 7.77 -8.24
N GLY A 26 -9.28 7.53 -7.30
CA GLY A 26 -8.62 8.56 -6.51
C GLY A 26 -7.18 8.81 -6.95
N PRO A 27 -6.55 9.87 -6.42
CA PRO A 27 -5.14 10.15 -6.69
C PRO A 27 -4.23 9.00 -6.21
N LYS A 28 -4.50 8.43 -5.02
CA LYS A 28 -3.67 7.37 -4.41
C LYS A 28 -4.11 5.94 -4.74
N ASN A 29 -5.39 5.71 -5.03
CA ASN A 29 -5.92 4.38 -5.28
C ASN A 29 -7.02 4.39 -6.37
N LYS A 30 -6.91 3.47 -7.32
CA LYS A 30 -7.84 3.30 -8.43
C LYS A 30 -8.19 1.82 -8.53
N LEU A 31 -9.48 1.50 -8.51
CA LEU A 31 -9.97 0.14 -8.63
C LEU A 31 -10.49 -0.04 -10.05
N MET A 32 -9.78 -0.85 -10.82
CA MET A 32 -9.96 -0.99 -12.25
C MET A 32 -10.18 -2.45 -12.63
N VAL A 33 -10.52 -2.66 -13.90
CA VAL A 33 -10.63 -3.97 -14.52
C VAL A 33 -9.85 -3.97 -15.82
N TYR A 34 -9.07 -5.01 -16.07
CA TYR A 34 -8.42 -5.23 -17.36
C TYR A 34 -9.46 -5.80 -18.33
N VAL A 35 -9.90 -4.96 -19.26
CA VAL A 35 -11.07 -5.20 -20.12
C VAL A 35 -10.99 -6.52 -20.89
N PRO A 36 -9.86 -6.89 -21.52
CA PRO A 36 -9.78 -8.13 -22.30
C PRO A 36 -10.00 -9.41 -21.50
N SER A 37 -9.69 -9.43 -20.20
CA SER A 37 -9.78 -10.63 -19.36
C SER A 37 -10.86 -10.57 -18.28
N GLY A 38 -11.34 -9.37 -17.93
CA GLY A 38 -12.21 -9.14 -16.78
C GLY A 38 -11.50 -9.21 -15.42
N ILE A 39 -10.18 -9.39 -15.36
CA ILE A 39 -9.42 -9.43 -14.10
C ILE A 39 -9.44 -8.06 -13.42
N GLY A 40 -9.76 -8.03 -12.13
CA GLY A 40 -9.67 -6.83 -11.31
C GLY A 40 -8.23 -6.39 -11.10
N VAL A 41 -7.95 -5.11 -11.31
CA VAL A 41 -6.63 -4.50 -11.16
C VAL A 41 -6.74 -3.32 -10.19
N ASP A 42 -6.01 -3.39 -9.08
CA ASP A 42 -5.97 -2.32 -8.09
C ASP A 42 -4.65 -1.56 -8.25
N ILE A 43 -4.74 -0.29 -8.67
CA ILE A 43 -3.57 0.57 -8.91
C ILE A 43 -3.40 1.50 -7.72
N PHE A 44 -2.23 1.44 -7.09
CA PHE A 44 -1.85 2.33 -6.01
C PHE A 44 -0.72 3.26 -6.47
N SER A 45 -0.82 4.53 -6.10
CA SER A 45 0.16 5.56 -6.44
C SER A 45 0.74 6.16 -5.17
N THR A 46 2.05 6.37 -5.17
CA THR A 46 2.83 6.90 -4.05
C THR A 46 4.09 7.59 -4.60
N ASP A 47 4.80 8.33 -3.75
CA ASP A 47 6.11 8.90 -4.06
C ASP A 47 7.27 7.98 -3.63
N GLU A 48 8.50 8.36 -4.00
CA GLU A 48 9.72 7.59 -3.69
C GLU A 48 9.94 7.44 -2.18
N GLU A 49 9.62 8.46 -1.39
CA GLU A 49 9.80 8.43 0.07
C GLU A 49 8.88 7.40 0.74
N CYS A 50 7.63 7.30 0.30
CA CYS A 50 6.66 6.35 0.83
C CYS A 50 6.76 4.96 0.21
N TRP A 51 7.61 4.76 -0.80
CA TRP A 51 7.70 3.51 -1.56
C TRP A 51 7.95 2.26 -0.69
N PRO A 52 8.89 2.27 0.28
CA PRO A 52 9.15 1.08 1.10
C PRO A 52 7.96 0.64 1.94
N VAL A 53 7.23 1.60 2.53
CA VAL A 53 6.01 1.34 3.30
C VAL A 53 4.90 0.84 2.39
N ALA A 54 4.73 1.46 1.22
CA ALA A 54 3.72 1.04 0.26
C ALA A 54 3.94 -0.41 -0.20
N LEU A 55 5.18 -0.82 -0.44
CA LEU A 55 5.52 -2.21 -0.78
C LEU A 55 5.11 -3.19 0.33
N VAL A 56 5.49 -2.92 1.59
CA VAL A 56 5.11 -3.79 2.72
C VAL A 56 3.60 -3.91 2.83
N VAL A 57 2.90 -2.78 2.84
CA VAL A 57 1.45 -2.73 3.06
C VAL A 57 0.67 -3.42 1.94
N ARG A 58 1.07 -3.21 0.68
CA ARG A 58 0.35 -3.74 -0.50
C ARG A 58 0.69 -5.18 -0.81
N THR A 59 1.89 -5.62 -0.47
CA THR A 59 2.24 -7.05 -0.49
C THR A 59 1.46 -7.79 0.60
N GLY A 60 1.23 -7.14 1.74
CA GLY A 60 0.61 -7.79 2.90
C GLY A 60 1.55 -8.85 3.48
N GLY A 61 1.08 -9.88 4.18
CA GLY A 61 -0.31 -10.19 4.47
C GLY A 61 -0.98 -9.27 5.50
N LYS A 62 -2.30 -9.43 5.65
CA LYS A 62 -3.11 -8.61 6.58
C LYS A 62 -2.59 -8.76 8.02
N GLN A 63 -2.20 -9.97 8.43
CA GLN A 63 -1.74 -10.20 9.80
C GLN A 63 -0.36 -9.56 10.05
N THR A 64 0.50 -9.55 9.04
CA THR A 64 1.82 -8.90 9.09
C THR A 64 1.66 -7.40 9.27
N ASN A 65 0.79 -6.75 8.51
CA ASN A 65 0.47 -5.34 8.70
C ASN A 65 -0.08 -5.05 10.11
N ILE A 66 -0.97 -5.93 10.63
CA ILE A 66 -1.48 -5.81 12.01
C ILE A 66 -0.34 -5.93 13.02
N ARG A 67 0.58 -6.89 12.87
CA ARG A 67 1.74 -7.05 13.77
C ARG A 67 2.63 -5.82 13.79
N ILE A 68 2.92 -5.23 12.63
CA ILE A 68 3.70 -3.99 12.54
C ILE A 68 2.99 -2.85 13.28
N CYS A 69 1.68 -2.67 13.05
CA CYS A 69 0.90 -1.65 13.76
C CYS A 69 0.91 -1.86 15.28
N MET A 70 0.70 -3.09 15.76
CA MET A 70 0.69 -3.38 17.20
C MET A 70 2.07 -3.16 17.81
N ALA A 71 3.14 -3.63 17.18
CA ALA A 71 4.52 -3.42 17.64
C ALA A 71 4.91 -1.94 17.65
N ALA A 72 4.40 -1.14 16.69
CA ALA A 72 4.53 0.32 16.72
C ALA A 72 3.81 0.91 17.95
N GLN A 73 2.56 0.52 18.17
CA GLN A 73 1.74 1.03 19.28
C GLN A 73 2.34 0.70 20.65
N GLU A 74 2.89 -0.51 20.84
CA GLU A 74 3.60 -0.91 22.06
C GLU A 74 4.80 0.00 22.39
N ARG A 75 5.38 0.65 21.38
CA ARG A 75 6.47 1.63 21.51
C ARG A 75 5.99 3.08 21.59
N GLY A 76 4.68 3.31 21.55
CA GLY A 76 4.09 4.65 21.45
C GLY A 76 4.24 5.28 20.06
N TYR A 77 4.46 4.48 19.02
CA TYR A 77 4.58 4.93 17.64
C TYR A 77 3.26 4.75 16.88
N GLN A 78 3.11 5.48 15.79
CA GLN A 78 2.00 5.34 14.86
C GLN A 78 2.52 5.01 13.46
N PHE A 79 2.14 3.83 12.93
CA PHE A 79 2.49 3.42 11.57
C PHE A 79 1.51 3.99 10.53
N HIS A 80 2.03 4.51 9.42
CA HIS A 80 1.22 5.17 8.38
C HIS A 80 1.21 4.39 7.07
N ALA A 81 0.11 3.71 6.76
CA ALA A 81 -0.01 2.85 5.57
C ALA A 81 0.11 3.56 4.20
N TYR A 82 0.08 4.90 4.18
CA TYR A 82 0.28 5.76 3.00
C TYR A 82 1.35 6.84 3.24
N GLY A 83 2.16 6.67 4.29
CA GLY A 83 3.27 7.56 4.63
C GLY A 83 4.62 6.86 4.46
N SER A 84 5.67 7.52 4.91
CA SER A 84 7.05 7.06 4.76
C SER A 84 7.60 6.26 5.94
N GLY A 85 6.85 6.14 7.03
CA GLY A 85 7.21 5.27 8.14
C GLY A 85 6.32 5.45 9.36
N PHE A 86 6.90 5.98 10.44
CA PHE A 86 6.27 6.03 11.76
C PHE A 86 6.34 7.41 12.40
N SER A 87 5.24 7.89 12.96
CA SER A 87 5.28 9.01 13.92
C SER A 87 5.67 8.48 15.29
N THR A 88 6.53 9.21 15.99
CA THR A 88 6.97 8.93 17.36
C THR A 88 6.80 10.16 18.25
N PRO A 89 6.89 10.02 19.58
CA PRO A 89 6.89 11.17 20.49
C PRO A 89 8.04 12.17 20.27
N HIS A 90 9.09 11.75 19.54
CA HIS A 90 10.30 12.55 19.31
C HIS A 90 10.43 13.04 17.86
N GLY A 91 9.43 12.77 17.01
CA GLY A 91 9.44 13.13 15.59
C GLY A 91 9.09 11.96 14.68
N GLU A 92 9.33 12.14 13.38
CA GLU A 92 9.04 11.15 12.35
C GLU A 92 10.25 10.24 12.08
N ILE A 93 9.99 8.96 11.87
CA ILE A 93 10.96 7.99 11.35
C ILE A 93 10.55 7.65 9.92
N VAL A 94 11.43 7.98 8.98
CA VAL A 94 11.31 7.60 7.56
C VAL A 94 12.00 6.26 7.35
N CYS A 95 11.32 5.32 6.69
CA CYS A 95 11.87 4.02 6.31
C CYS A 95 12.30 4.06 4.85
N HIS A 96 13.55 3.70 4.58
CA HIS A 96 14.17 3.70 3.26
C HIS A 96 14.21 2.30 2.62
N SER A 97 13.80 1.26 3.34
CA SER A 97 13.70 -0.11 2.83
C SER A 97 12.56 -0.88 3.48
N GLU A 98 12.07 -1.94 2.83
CA GLU A 98 11.06 -2.83 3.44
C GLU A 98 11.59 -3.40 4.77
N ARG A 99 12.89 -3.70 4.87
CA ARG A 99 13.54 -4.19 6.10
C ARG A 99 13.38 -3.22 7.27
N GLU A 100 13.63 -1.94 7.03
CA GLU A 100 13.51 -0.90 8.07
C GLU A 100 12.09 -0.79 8.63
N VAL A 101 11.06 -1.04 7.80
CA VAL A 101 9.66 -1.06 8.28
C VAL A 101 9.45 -2.12 9.37
N PHE A 102 10.08 -3.28 9.26
CA PHE A 102 9.99 -4.34 10.28
C PHE A 102 10.91 -4.03 11.48
N GLU A 103 12.18 -3.71 11.21
CA GLU A 103 13.20 -3.61 12.25
C GLU A 103 13.02 -2.37 13.15
N THR A 104 12.42 -1.28 12.64
CA THR A 104 12.07 -0.07 13.42
C THR A 104 11.17 -0.40 14.62
N VAL A 105 10.26 -1.36 14.44
CA VAL A 105 9.35 -1.83 15.49
C VAL A 105 9.83 -3.10 16.18
N GLY A 106 11.07 -3.53 15.90
CA GLY A 106 11.71 -4.69 16.52
C GLY A 106 11.23 -6.04 15.99
N LEU A 107 10.62 -6.06 14.81
CA LEU A 107 10.25 -7.30 14.14
C LEU A 107 11.37 -7.75 13.20
N PRO A 108 11.64 -9.05 13.07
CA PRO A 108 12.53 -9.54 12.02
C PRO A 108 11.89 -9.29 10.65
N TYR A 109 12.71 -8.93 9.66
CA TYR A 109 12.26 -8.82 8.28
C TYR A 109 11.69 -10.15 7.77
N GLN A 110 10.59 -10.05 7.01
CA GLN A 110 9.96 -11.18 6.33
C GLN A 110 9.91 -10.91 4.83
N ARG A 111 10.36 -11.88 4.05
CA ARG A 111 10.19 -11.88 2.58
C ARG A 111 8.70 -11.98 2.24
N PRO A 112 8.25 -11.50 1.06
CA PRO A 112 6.84 -11.53 0.66
C PRO A 112 6.13 -12.87 0.92
N GLU A 113 6.77 -13.98 0.57
CA GLU A 113 6.26 -15.35 0.72
C GLU A 113 6.11 -15.82 2.18
N GLU A 114 6.71 -15.12 3.14
CA GLU A 114 6.67 -15.43 4.59
C GLU A 114 5.57 -14.62 5.32
N ARG A 115 4.94 -13.66 4.65
CA ARG A 115 4.00 -12.72 5.28
C ARG A 115 2.58 -13.29 5.30
N GLY A 116 2.09 -13.59 6.50
CA GLY A 116 0.68 -13.93 6.78
C GLY A 116 -0.20 -12.71 7.00
#